data_AF-A0A7C6U5S6-F1
#
_entry.id   AF-A0A7C6U5S6-F1
#
_cell.length_a   1.000
_cell.length_b   1.000
_cell.length_c   1.000
_cell.angle_alpha   90.00
_cell.angle_beta   90.00
_cell.angle_gamma   90.00
#
_symmetry.space_group_name_H-M   'P 1'
#
loop_
_entity.id
_entity.type
_entity.pdbx_description
1 polymer ?
#
loop_
_entity_poly.entity_id
_entity_poly.type
_entity_poly.pdbx_seq_one_letter_code
_entity_poly.pdbx_strand_id
1 'polypeptide(L)'
;MFKSKGFIIGILVTLIIALSGITFAYWANNVRDAEKEVDGTVEIGTGKEVVTHVNVTAQNGKTLVPVGRADDSNEEAVEVVHLTYTVTWTEDRNAAEGTLGYLAAEISNIAIDGNNELGNKYANVKVITAAAQGIALNGEEVTVIVEITLNEPESREDYLLVAGKDITFDIKFAVTVA
;
A
#
# COMPACT_ATOMS: atom_id res chain seq x y z
N MET A 1 -38.21 -47.75 4.90
CA MET A 1 -38.67 -46.75 3.92
C MET A 1 -38.39 -45.37 4.50
N PHE A 2 -37.19 -44.83 4.28
CA PHE A 2 -36.87 -43.48 4.75
C PHE A 2 -37.84 -42.51 4.03
N LYS A 3 -38.51 -41.63 4.78
CA LYS A 3 -39.32 -40.53 4.21
C LYS A 3 -38.36 -39.61 3.45
N SER A 4 -38.10 -39.98 2.19
CA SER A 4 -36.98 -39.50 1.37
C SER A 4 -36.94 -37.99 1.21
N LYS A 5 -38.11 -37.35 1.20
CA LYS A 5 -38.21 -35.90 0.99
C LYS A 5 -37.59 -35.07 2.13
N GLY A 6 -37.84 -35.44 3.39
CA GLY A 6 -37.30 -34.70 4.55
C GLY A 6 -35.79 -34.91 4.73
N PHE A 7 -35.31 -36.11 4.41
CA PHE A 7 -33.89 -36.45 4.47
C PHE A 7 -33.08 -35.74 3.37
N ILE A 8 -33.60 -35.67 2.15
CA ILE A 8 -32.97 -34.97 1.03
C ILE A 8 -32.89 -33.46 1.30
N ILE A 9 -33.96 -32.86 1.85
CA ILE A 9 -33.97 -31.44 2.21
C ILE A 9 -32.96 -31.17 3.32
N GLY A 10 -32.86 -32.04 4.34
CA GLY A 10 -31.86 -31.94 5.40
C GLY A 10 -30.42 -31.97 4.85
N ILE A 11 -30.14 -32.87 3.90
CA ILE A 11 -28.83 -32.91 3.21
C ILE A 11 -28.58 -31.63 2.41
N LEU A 12 -29.56 -31.13 1.66
CA LEU A 12 -29.39 -29.91 0.86
C LEU A 12 -29.12 -28.69 1.73
N VAL A 13 -29.85 -28.53 2.84
CA VAL A 13 -29.65 -27.42 3.76
C VAL A 13 -28.28 -27.50 4.44
N THR A 14 -27.85 -28.71 4.83
CA THR A 14 -26.52 -28.90 5.43
C THR A 14 -25.40 -28.66 4.39
N LEU A 15 -25.62 -29.02 3.12
CA LEU A 15 -24.68 -28.75 2.03
C LEU A 15 -24.59 -27.24 1.73
N ILE A 16 -25.70 -26.52 1.73
CA ILE A 16 -25.71 -25.07 1.56
C ILE A 16 -24.98 -24.38 2.72
N ILE A 17 -25.19 -24.83 3.96
CA ILE A 17 -24.51 -24.29 5.15
C ILE A 17 -23.00 -24.61 5.11
N ALA A 18 -22.61 -25.81 4.65
CA ALA A 18 -21.22 -26.19 4.46
C ALA A 18 -20.53 -25.39 3.34
N LEU A 19 -21.27 -24.99 2.30
CA LEU A 19 -20.76 -24.10 1.25
C LEU A 19 -20.65 -22.63 1.71
N SER A 20 -21.42 -22.21 2.71
CA SER A 20 -21.45 -20.82 3.20
C SER A 20 -20.58 -20.53 4.42
N GLY A 21 -19.90 -21.54 5.01
CA GLY A 21 -19.48 -21.48 6.41
C GLY A 21 -18.01 -21.67 6.74
N ILE A 22 -17.10 -21.71 5.76
CA ILE A 22 -15.67 -21.70 6.02
C ILE A 22 -15.05 -20.51 5.30
N THR A 23 -15.27 -19.33 5.86
CA THR A 23 -14.30 -18.25 5.76
C THR A 23 -13.04 -18.76 6.47
N PHE A 24 -12.25 -19.58 5.78
CA PHE A 24 -10.89 -19.84 6.22
C PHE A 24 -10.25 -18.46 6.37
N ALA A 25 -9.78 -18.15 7.57
CA ALA A 25 -8.93 -17.00 7.78
C ALA A 25 -7.67 -17.25 6.94
N TYR A 26 -7.68 -16.85 5.67
CA TYR A 26 -6.59 -17.15 4.75
C TYR A 26 -5.30 -16.45 5.23
N TRP A 27 -5.45 -15.29 5.88
CA TRP A 27 -4.43 -14.49 6.57
C TRP A 27 -3.73 -15.19 7.76
N ALA A 28 -4.15 -16.41 8.09
CA ALA A 28 -3.63 -17.21 9.19
C ALA A 28 -2.25 -17.84 8.95
N ASN A 29 -1.75 -17.90 7.71
CA ASN A 29 -0.51 -18.58 7.39
C ASN A 29 0.20 -17.91 6.20
N ASN A 30 1.32 -17.24 6.48
CA ASN A 30 2.65 -17.38 5.84
C ASN A 30 3.47 -16.06 5.87
N VAL A 31 4.61 -16.14 6.56
CA VAL A 31 5.98 -15.69 6.16
C VAL A 31 6.49 -14.34 6.70
N ARG A 32 7.34 -14.50 7.73
CA ARG A 32 8.79 -14.19 7.86
C ARG A 32 9.26 -12.73 7.75
N ASP A 33 9.94 -12.32 8.82
CA ASP A 33 10.69 -11.08 9.05
C ASP A 33 11.24 -10.41 7.78
N ALA A 34 10.88 -9.15 7.58
CA ALA A 34 11.47 -8.29 6.57
C ALA A 34 12.25 -7.13 7.23
N GLU A 35 13.43 -6.86 6.67
CA GLU A 35 14.32 -5.78 7.10
C GLU A 35 13.74 -4.40 6.80
N LYS A 36 14.06 -3.48 7.72
CA LYS A 36 13.59 -2.11 7.81
C LYS A 36 14.40 -1.22 6.86
N GLU A 37 13.72 -0.51 5.96
CA GLU A 37 14.07 0.86 5.54
C GLU A 37 13.03 1.40 4.56
N VAL A 38 12.12 2.27 5.02
CA VAL A 38 11.20 2.98 4.11
C VAL A 38 10.90 4.41 4.60
N ASP A 39 11.90 5.07 5.18
CA ASP A 39 11.87 6.51 5.42
C ASP A 39 13.04 7.14 4.67
N GLY A 40 12.83 8.27 3.99
CA GLY A 40 13.85 8.87 3.14
C GLY A 40 13.74 10.39 3.00
N THR A 41 14.89 11.04 2.81
CA THR A 41 15.00 12.46 2.47
C THR A 41 15.10 12.63 0.95
N VAL A 42 14.27 13.50 0.38
CA VAL A 42 14.25 13.81 -1.06
C VAL A 42 14.63 15.27 -1.27
N GLU A 43 15.72 15.52 -1.98
CA GLU A 43 16.17 16.86 -2.36
C GLU A 43 15.83 17.13 -3.83
N ILE A 44 15.06 18.19 -4.09
CA ILE A 44 14.62 18.59 -5.43
C ILE A 44 15.33 19.89 -5.82
N GLY A 45 15.89 19.94 -7.03
CA GLY A 45 16.39 21.17 -7.67
C GLY A 45 15.33 21.83 -8.56
N THR A 46 15.52 23.10 -8.92
CA THR A 46 14.56 23.87 -9.74
C THR A 46 14.43 23.29 -11.15
N GLY A 47 13.19 22.97 -11.53
CA GLY A 47 12.88 22.38 -12.83
C GLY A 47 13.29 20.90 -12.98
N LYS A 48 13.62 20.22 -11.86
CA LYS A 48 13.94 18.79 -11.85
C LYS A 48 12.80 17.99 -11.23
N GLU A 49 12.62 16.79 -11.75
CA GLU A 49 11.73 15.78 -11.19
C GLU A 49 12.61 14.71 -10.55
N VAL A 50 12.22 14.21 -9.38
CA VAL A 50 12.91 13.11 -8.69
C VAL A 50 11.99 11.91 -8.66
N VAL A 51 12.42 10.81 -9.28
CA VAL A 51 11.70 9.53 -9.25
C VAL A 51 12.41 8.61 -8.26
N THR A 52 11.69 8.18 -7.24
CA THR A 52 12.17 7.21 -6.24
C THR A 52 11.43 5.89 -6.45
N HIS A 53 12.20 4.81 -6.60
CA HIS A 53 11.65 3.46 -6.62
C HIS A 53 11.52 2.95 -5.19
N VAL A 54 10.33 2.48 -4.82
CA VAL A 54 10.01 2.08 -3.46
C VAL A 54 9.67 0.60 -3.45
N ASN A 55 10.32 -0.14 -2.55
CA ASN A 55 9.93 -1.49 -2.18
C ASN A 55 9.39 -1.45 -0.75
N VAL A 56 8.10 -1.75 -0.60
CA VAL A 56 7.45 -1.87 0.69
C VAL A 56 7.56 -3.32 1.13
N THR A 57 8.52 -3.54 2.04
CA THR A 57 8.64 -4.77 2.81
C THR A 57 7.83 -4.67 4.10
N ALA A 58 7.59 -5.79 4.78
CA ALA A 58 6.82 -5.84 6.03
C ALA A 58 7.34 -4.83 7.06
N GLN A 59 6.52 -3.84 7.41
CA GLN A 59 6.94 -2.76 8.30
C GLN A 59 7.01 -3.27 9.75
N ASN A 60 8.18 -3.15 10.38
CA ASN A 60 8.39 -3.57 11.78
C ASN A 60 8.03 -5.04 12.07
N GLY A 61 8.21 -5.94 11.08
CA GLY A 61 7.84 -7.36 11.23
C GLY A 61 6.34 -7.62 11.25
N LYS A 62 5.51 -6.62 10.90
CA LYS A 62 4.06 -6.75 10.80
C LYS A 62 3.62 -7.03 9.37
N THR A 63 2.64 -7.90 9.25
CA THR A 63 2.10 -8.33 7.94
C THR A 63 1.00 -7.37 7.50
N LEU A 64 1.14 -6.76 6.32
CA LEU A 64 0.05 -5.99 5.72
C LEU A 64 -1.04 -6.94 5.24
N VAL A 65 -2.26 -6.73 5.72
CA VAL A 65 -3.46 -7.48 5.33
C VAL A 65 -4.53 -6.52 4.80
N PRO A 66 -5.54 -7.00 4.07
CA PRO A 66 -6.66 -6.17 3.65
C PRO A 66 -7.41 -5.56 4.83
N VAL A 67 -8.07 -4.44 4.54
CA VAL A 67 -8.86 -3.72 5.54
C VAL A 67 -9.96 -4.62 6.11
N GLY A 68 -10.10 -4.63 7.43
CA GLY A 68 -11.04 -5.47 8.18
C GLY A 68 -10.56 -6.91 8.43
N ARG A 69 -9.29 -7.23 8.16
CA ARG A 69 -8.72 -8.59 8.30
C ARG A 69 -7.63 -8.72 9.35
N ALA A 70 -7.29 -7.65 10.07
CA ALA A 70 -6.27 -7.73 11.13
C ALA A 70 -6.63 -8.75 12.22
N ASP A 71 -7.89 -8.78 12.67
CA ASP A 71 -8.38 -9.70 13.71
C ASP A 71 -8.45 -11.17 13.23
N ASP A 72 -8.49 -11.39 11.90
CA ASP A 72 -8.47 -12.71 11.29
C ASP A 72 -7.03 -13.26 11.16
N SER A 73 -6.01 -12.46 11.43
CA SER A 73 -4.62 -12.89 11.37
C SER A 73 -4.17 -13.57 12.66
N ASN A 74 -3.33 -14.60 12.53
CA ASN A 74 -2.65 -15.22 13.66
C ASN A 74 -1.32 -14.53 14.01
N GLU A 75 -0.94 -13.49 13.27
CA GLU A 75 0.29 -12.72 13.44
C GLU A 75 -0.04 -11.26 13.80
N GLU A 76 0.97 -10.45 14.12
CA GLU A 76 0.78 -9.01 14.22
C GLU A 76 0.54 -8.43 12.83
N ALA A 77 -0.74 -8.27 12.47
CA ALA A 77 -1.16 -7.71 11.21
C ALA A 77 -1.46 -6.20 11.32
N VAL A 78 -1.23 -5.49 10.22
CA VAL A 78 -1.66 -4.10 10.02
C VAL A 78 -2.49 -4.00 8.75
N GLU A 79 -3.43 -3.09 8.71
CA GLU A 79 -4.30 -2.88 7.54
C GLU A 79 -3.84 -1.70 6.68
N VAL A 80 -2.92 -0.90 7.25
CA VAL A 80 -2.41 0.33 6.68
C VAL A 80 -0.93 0.43 6.99
N VAL A 81 -0.14 0.76 5.98
CA VAL A 81 1.26 1.17 6.13
C VAL A 81 1.38 2.64 5.71
N HIS A 82 2.06 3.44 6.54
CA HIS A 82 2.41 4.82 6.23
C HIS A 82 3.92 4.93 6.00
N LEU A 83 4.29 5.54 4.87
CA LEU A 83 5.66 5.90 4.54
C LEU A 83 5.81 7.40 4.61
N THR A 84 6.91 7.86 5.20
CA THR A 84 7.16 9.29 5.41
C THR A 84 8.38 9.73 4.62
N TYR A 85 8.18 10.74 3.78
CA TYR A 85 9.24 11.38 3.01
C TYR A 85 9.40 12.82 3.47
N THR A 86 10.63 13.21 3.77
CA THR A 86 10.98 14.59 4.05
C THR A 86 11.54 15.21 2.78
N VAL A 87 10.86 16.21 2.24
CA VAL A 87 11.19 16.83 0.95
C VAL A 87 11.73 18.23 1.15
N THR A 88 12.87 18.53 0.55
CA THR A 88 13.48 19.87 0.50
C THR A 88 13.59 20.36 -0.94
N TRP A 89 13.44 21.68 -1.13
CA TRP A 89 13.69 22.33 -2.41
C TRP A 89 14.89 23.25 -2.27
N THR A 90 16.00 22.90 -2.93
CA THR A 90 17.30 23.58 -2.77
C THR A 90 17.87 24.01 -4.12
N GLU A 91 18.59 25.13 -4.12
CA GLU A 91 19.37 25.62 -5.26
C GLU A 91 20.59 26.41 -4.80
N ASP A 92 21.56 26.52 -5.71
CA ASP A 92 22.74 27.36 -5.51
C ASP A 92 22.36 28.84 -5.34
N ARG A 93 23.19 29.56 -4.56
CA ARG A 93 22.93 30.88 -3.94
C ARG A 93 22.68 32.07 -4.89
N ASN A 94 22.52 31.84 -6.19
CA ASN A 94 22.15 32.86 -7.18
C ASN A 94 20.67 32.78 -7.60
N ALA A 95 19.92 31.78 -7.14
CA ALA A 95 18.48 31.70 -7.32
C ALA A 95 17.74 32.63 -6.34
N ALA A 96 16.52 33.07 -6.69
CA ALA A 96 15.70 33.94 -5.84
C ALA A 96 15.21 33.17 -4.60
N GLU A 97 15.97 33.25 -3.50
CA GLU A 97 15.64 32.64 -2.21
C GLU A 97 14.22 33.03 -1.76
N GLY A 98 13.50 32.06 -1.18
CA GLY A 98 12.11 32.27 -0.76
C GLY A 98 11.09 32.27 -1.91
N THR A 99 11.49 31.95 -3.14
CA THR A 99 10.54 31.66 -4.22
C THR A 99 9.58 30.57 -3.77
N LEU A 100 8.28 30.76 -3.99
CA LEU A 100 7.25 29.82 -3.63
C LEU A 100 6.91 28.91 -4.82
N GLY A 101 6.71 27.64 -4.53
CA GLY A 101 6.27 26.65 -5.49
C GLY A 101 5.27 25.69 -4.85
N TYR A 102 4.69 24.84 -5.69
CA TYR A 102 3.79 23.78 -5.30
C TYR A 102 4.48 22.44 -5.48
N LEU A 103 4.61 21.69 -4.39
CA LEU A 103 5.12 20.33 -4.40
C LEU A 103 4.01 19.36 -4.80
N ALA A 104 4.24 18.59 -5.86
CA ALA A 104 3.44 17.47 -6.30
C ALA A 104 4.19 16.15 -6.06
N ALA A 105 3.44 15.12 -5.69
CA ALA A 105 3.92 13.75 -5.58
C ALA A 105 2.94 12.83 -6.32
N GLU A 106 3.44 12.08 -7.29
CA GLU A 106 2.65 11.19 -8.15
C GLU A 106 3.11 9.74 -7.96
N ILE A 107 2.14 8.84 -7.79
CA ILE A 107 2.39 7.39 -7.67
C ILE A 107 2.16 6.72 -9.02
N SER A 108 3.06 5.80 -9.38
CA SER A 108 2.93 4.98 -10.59
C SER A 108 3.57 3.61 -10.42
N ASN A 109 3.42 2.74 -11.43
CA ASN A 109 4.07 1.42 -11.49
C ASN A 109 3.88 0.53 -10.25
N ILE A 110 2.67 0.55 -9.68
CA ILE A 110 2.32 -0.30 -8.54
C ILE A 110 2.34 -1.77 -8.99
N ALA A 111 3.10 -2.60 -8.29
CA ALA A 111 3.23 -4.03 -8.58
C ALA A 111 3.29 -4.85 -7.30
N ILE A 112 2.77 -6.08 -7.36
CA ILE A 112 2.90 -7.09 -6.31
C ILE A 112 3.73 -8.24 -6.88
N ASP A 113 4.84 -8.59 -6.22
CA ASP A 113 5.78 -9.62 -6.70
C ASP A 113 6.24 -9.38 -8.16
N GLY A 114 6.40 -8.10 -8.54
CA GLY A 114 6.72 -7.67 -9.90
C GLY A 114 5.58 -7.71 -10.91
N ASN A 115 4.34 -8.01 -10.49
CA ASN A 115 3.16 -8.03 -11.35
C ASN A 115 2.29 -6.77 -11.18
N ASN A 116 2.27 -5.92 -12.22
CA ASN A 116 1.51 -4.67 -12.22
C ASN A 116 -0.02 -4.89 -12.28
N GLU A 117 -0.50 -5.99 -12.85
CA GLU A 117 -1.94 -6.28 -12.88
C GLU A 117 -2.45 -6.60 -11.47
N LEU A 118 -1.70 -7.40 -10.71
CA LEU A 118 -1.99 -7.66 -9.30
C LEU A 118 -1.85 -6.40 -8.46
N GLY A 119 -0.79 -5.62 -8.68
CA GLY A 119 -0.58 -4.34 -8.01
C GLY A 119 -1.76 -3.39 -8.18
N ASN A 120 -2.21 -3.16 -9.42
CA ASN A 120 -3.34 -2.29 -9.72
C ASN A 120 -4.68 -2.83 -9.20
N LYS A 121 -4.84 -4.15 -9.05
CA LYS A 121 -6.07 -4.76 -8.55
C LYS A 121 -6.13 -4.74 -7.02
N TYR A 122 -5.02 -5.05 -6.37
CA TYR A 122 -5.00 -5.40 -4.94
C TYR A 122 -4.25 -4.42 -4.05
N ALA A 123 -3.31 -3.62 -4.54
CA ALA A 123 -2.63 -2.62 -3.74
C ALA A 123 -3.19 -1.21 -4.02
N ASN A 124 -3.55 -0.50 -2.95
CA ASN A 124 -3.90 0.91 -3.04
C ASN A 124 -2.75 1.72 -2.44
N VAL A 125 -2.10 2.55 -3.25
CA VAL A 125 -1.02 3.45 -2.82
C VAL A 125 -1.47 4.88 -3.12
N LYS A 126 -1.54 5.73 -2.09
CA LYS A 126 -2.00 7.11 -2.23
C LYS A 126 -1.15 8.07 -1.41
N VAL A 127 -0.97 9.29 -1.92
CA VAL A 127 -0.39 10.39 -1.14
C VAL A 127 -1.51 11.03 -0.31
N ILE A 128 -1.37 11.08 1.01
CA ILE A 128 -2.43 11.57 1.93
C ILE A 128 -2.16 12.96 2.51
N THR A 129 -0.92 13.42 2.53
CA THR A 129 -0.61 14.82 2.77
C THR A 129 -1.04 15.63 1.55
N ALA A 130 -1.91 16.62 1.77
CA ALA A 130 -2.59 17.41 0.74
C ALA A 130 -1.72 17.63 -0.51
N ALA A 131 -2.10 17.00 -1.62
CA ALA A 131 -1.45 17.21 -2.92
C ALA A 131 -1.41 18.73 -3.19
N ALA A 132 -0.21 19.28 -3.43
CA ALA A 132 0.09 20.71 -3.49
C ALA A 132 0.30 21.42 -2.13
N GLN A 133 1.27 20.96 -1.36
CA GLN A 133 1.87 21.76 -0.27
C GLN A 133 2.72 22.88 -0.89
N GLY A 134 2.59 24.09 -0.35
CA GLY A 134 3.52 25.17 -0.66
C GLY A 134 4.91 24.80 -0.16
N ILE A 135 5.93 24.91 -1.02
CA ILE A 135 7.34 24.72 -0.65
C ILE A 135 8.12 25.97 -1.07
N ALA A 136 9.05 26.39 -0.22
CA ALA A 136 9.88 27.55 -0.46
C ALA A 136 11.30 27.11 -0.86
N LEU A 137 11.87 27.79 -1.86
CA LEU A 137 13.24 27.54 -2.27
C LEU A 137 14.21 27.89 -1.14
N ASN A 138 15.06 26.93 -0.77
CA ASN A 138 15.96 26.95 0.40
C ASN A 138 15.20 27.21 1.72
N GLY A 139 13.93 26.83 1.78
CA GLY A 139 13.06 26.99 2.95
C GLY A 139 13.00 25.77 3.86
N GLU A 140 11.94 25.70 4.64
CA GLU A 140 11.66 24.55 5.52
C GLU A 140 11.31 23.29 4.71
N GLU A 141 11.62 22.14 5.30
CA GLU A 141 11.27 20.83 4.74
C GLU A 141 9.76 20.57 4.82
N VAL A 142 9.23 19.88 3.81
CA VAL A 142 7.83 19.48 3.72
C VAL A 142 7.73 17.98 3.90
N THR A 143 6.86 17.53 4.81
CA THR A 143 6.58 16.11 4.99
C THR A 143 5.52 15.63 4.01
N VAL A 144 5.84 14.57 3.25
CA VAL A 144 4.90 13.85 2.38
C VAL A 144 4.65 12.47 2.96
N ILE A 145 3.38 12.12 3.19
CA ILE A 145 2.97 10.81 3.70
C ILE A 145 2.27 10.03 2.58
N VAL A 146 2.76 8.81 2.35
CA VAL A 146 2.14 7.83 1.44
C VAL A 146 1.47 6.76 2.27
N GLU A 147 0.20 6.50 1.98
CA GLU A 147 -0.59 5.43 2.58
C GLU A 147 -0.72 4.25 1.62
N ILE A 148 -0.46 3.06 2.14
CA ILE A 148 -0.58 1.78 1.43
C ILE A 148 -1.61 0.91 2.15
N THR A 149 -2.58 0.38 1.40
CA THR A 149 -3.56 -0.62 1.88
C THR A 149 -3.76 -1.73 0.84
N LEU A 150 -4.37 -2.83 1.24
CA LEU A 150 -4.73 -3.94 0.36
C LEU A 150 -6.26 -4.08 0.20
N ASN A 151 -6.70 -4.38 -1.02
CA ASN A 151 -8.02 -4.89 -1.31
C ASN A 151 -8.05 -6.40 -1.06
N GLU A 152 -9.20 -6.93 -0.63
CA GLU A 152 -9.36 -8.36 -0.39
C GLU A 152 -9.30 -9.16 -1.71
N PRO A 153 -8.45 -10.19 -1.81
CA PRO A 153 -8.44 -11.11 -2.94
C PRO A 153 -9.78 -11.83 -3.12
N GLU A 154 -10.28 -11.86 -4.36
CA GLU A 154 -11.61 -12.42 -4.68
C GLU A 154 -11.63 -13.96 -4.64
N SER A 155 -10.44 -14.59 -4.65
CA SER A 155 -10.28 -16.03 -4.70
C SER A 155 -9.08 -16.49 -3.88
N ARG A 156 -9.05 -17.78 -3.54
CA ARG A 156 -7.88 -18.41 -2.92
C ARG A 156 -6.64 -18.37 -3.84
N GLU A 157 -6.84 -18.43 -5.15
CA GLU A 157 -5.73 -18.38 -6.11
C GLU A 157 -5.09 -17.00 -6.10
N ASP A 158 -5.91 -15.94 -6.17
CA ASP A 158 -5.47 -14.55 -6.07
C ASP A 158 -4.82 -14.27 -4.70
N TYR A 159 -5.36 -14.86 -3.62
CA TYR A 159 -4.76 -14.77 -2.28
C TYR A 159 -3.30 -15.25 -2.26
N LEU A 160 -3.00 -16.41 -2.85
CA LEU A 160 -1.64 -16.96 -2.85
C LEU A 160 -0.65 -16.13 -3.67
N LEU A 161 -1.16 -15.31 -4.60
CA LEU A 161 -0.36 -14.39 -5.40
C LEU A 161 -0.13 -13.04 -4.72
N VAL A 162 -0.87 -12.72 -3.64
CA VAL A 162 -0.82 -11.42 -2.96
C VAL A 162 -0.25 -11.53 -1.55
N ALA A 163 -0.63 -12.56 -0.81
CA ALA A 163 -0.29 -12.68 0.60
C ALA A 163 1.22 -12.81 0.82
N GLY A 164 1.74 -11.95 1.69
CA GLY A 164 3.17 -11.93 2.06
C GLY A 164 4.11 -11.57 0.91
N LYS A 165 3.60 -10.98 -0.17
CA LYS A 165 4.40 -10.55 -1.33
C LYS A 165 4.81 -9.10 -1.22
N ASP A 166 5.96 -8.79 -1.80
CA ASP A 166 6.49 -7.42 -1.86
C ASP A 166 5.57 -6.53 -2.71
N ILE A 167 5.30 -5.32 -2.22
CA ILE A 167 4.62 -4.27 -2.97
C ILE A 167 5.68 -3.27 -3.41
N THR A 168 5.74 -3.00 -4.71
CA THR A 168 6.67 -2.02 -5.29
C THR A 168 5.90 -0.94 -6.03
N PHE A 169 6.42 0.29 -6.04
CA PHE A 169 5.87 1.40 -6.81
C PHE A 169 6.91 2.49 -7.02
N ASP A 170 6.64 3.41 -7.95
CA ASP A 170 7.43 4.61 -8.16
C ASP A 170 6.70 5.83 -7.59
N ILE A 171 7.42 6.67 -6.86
CA ILE A 171 6.96 8.00 -6.47
C ILE A 171 7.78 9.08 -7.17
N LYS A 172 7.09 9.96 -7.87
CA LYS A 172 7.68 11.10 -8.58
C LYS A 172 7.36 12.38 -7.84
N PHE A 173 8.39 13.07 -7.37
CA PHE A 173 8.27 14.40 -6.78
C PHE A 173 8.62 15.48 -7.81
N ALA A 174 7.82 16.54 -7.85
CA ALA A 174 8.03 17.69 -8.73
C ALA A 174 7.60 18.99 -8.04
N VAL A 175 8.33 20.08 -8.28
CA VAL A 175 7.96 21.41 -7.81
C VAL A 175 7.61 22.29 -9.01
N THR A 176 6.41 22.88 -8.99
CA THR A 176 5.98 23.90 -9.97
C THR A 176 6.04 25.27 -9.33
N VAL A 177 6.81 26.19 -9.89
CA VAL A 177 6.91 27.58 -9.39
C VAL A 177 5.55 28.30 -9.56
N ALA A 178 5.15 29.05 -8.53
CA ALA A 178 3.89 29.80 -8.50
C ALA A 178 3.90 31.07 -9.37
#